data_AF-A0A1J5RCA1-F1
#
_entry.id   AF-A0A1J5RCA1-F1
#
_cell.length_a   1.000
_cell.length_b   1.000
_cell.length_c   1.000
_cell.angle_alpha   90.00
_cell.angle_beta   90.00
_cell.angle_gamma   90.00
#
_symmetry.space_group_name_H-M   'P 1'
#
loop_
_entity.id
_entity.type
_entity.pdbx_description
1 polymer ?
#
loop_
_entity_poly.entity_id
_entity_poly.type
_entity_poly.pdbx_seq_one_letter_code
_entity_poly.pdbx_strand_id
1 'polypeptide(L)'
;MYVPLPEPEDMAARHLLAYQAVLLQMSTAELSREVTRLGDGSASSAATMDLALALRFTRANGDLVRAQGLLERVLNNSSAEAWHGLARLLSTRYADQRRLEDQVERLNQQLRDTQRDNQRKLDQLNEKLEALKSIERSLNSRPLPGPTPQESSAQPMPRP
;
A
#
# COMPACT_ATOMS: atom_id res chain seq x y z
N MET A 1 -44.43 -7.52 33.76
CA MET A 1 -43.24 -7.84 32.96
C MET A 1 -42.21 -6.76 33.26
N TYR A 2 -41.22 -7.03 34.11
CA TYR A 2 -40.17 -6.07 34.45
C TYR A 2 -39.17 -6.03 33.29
N VAL A 3 -39.14 -4.95 32.52
CA VAL A 3 -38.07 -4.71 31.55
C VAL A 3 -36.94 -4.08 32.36
N PRO A 4 -35.78 -4.75 32.55
CA PRO A 4 -34.66 -4.15 33.26
C PRO A 4 -34.23 -2.87 32.53
N LEU A 5 -33.93 -1.81 33.30
CA LEU A 5 -33.32 -0.62 32.72
C LEU A 5 -31.96 -1.02 32.11
N PRO A 6 -31.65 -0.57 30.89
CA PRO A 6 -30.37 -0.88 30.26
C PRO A 6 -29.24 -0.26 31.08
N GLU A 7 -28.22 -1.06 31.38
CA GLU A 7 -27.03 -0.61 32.08
C GLU A 7 -26.27 0.43 31.23
N PRO A 8 -25.47 1.32 31.84
CA PRO A 8 -24.69 2.32 31.09
C PRO A 8 -23.80 1.72 29.99
N GLU A 9 -23.23 0.54 30.24
CA GLU A 9 -22.44 -0.22 29.25
C GLU A 9 -23.28 -0.69 28.06
N ASP A 10 -24.50 -1.16 28.30
CA ASP A 10 -25.43 -1.58 27.24
C ASP A 10 -25.80 -0.40 26.34
N MET A 11 -26.01 0.77 26.95
CA MET A 11 -26.31 2.00 26.21
C MET A 11 -25.11 2.44 25.36
N ALA A 12 -23.90 2.39 25.90
CA ALA A 12 -22.67 2.68 25.17
C ALA A 12 -22.47 1.71 23.98
N ALA A 13 -22.71 0.42 24.18
CA ALA A 13 -22.62 -0.59 23.12
C ALA A 13 -23.66 -0.35 22.02
N ARG A 14 -24.92 -0.08 22.39
CA ARG A 14 -25.99 0.24 21.42
C ARG A 14 -25.67 1.50 20.63
N HIS A 15 -25.17 2.55 21.28
CA HIS A 15 -24.73 3.77 20.60
C HIS A 15 -23.66 3.46 19.58
N LEU A 16 -22.58 2.78 19.98
CA LEU A 16 -21.44 2.52 19.10
C LEU A 16 -21.84 1.69 17.88
N LEU A 17 -22.67 0.65 18.08
CA LEU A 17 -23.17 -0.20 17.01
C LEU A 17 -24.08 0.57 16.04
N ALA A 18 -24.99 1.40 16.57
CA ALA A 18 -25.84 2.24 15.74
C ALA A 18 -25.01 3.25 14.92
N TYR A 19 -24.03 3.88 15.57
CA TYR A 19 -23.14 4.83 14.90
C TYR A 19 -22.27 4.15 13.82
N GLN A 20 -21.75 2.95 14.09
CA GLN A 20 -21.05 2.15 13.08
C GLN A 20 -21.92 1.87 11.85
N ALA A 21 -23.19 1.51 12.06
CA ALA A 21 -24.12 1.21 10.97
C ALA A 21 -24.36 2.44 10.08
N VAL A 22 -24.39 3.65 10.67
CA VAL A 22 -24.48 4.91 9.94
C VAL A 22 -23.21 5.17 9.13
N LEU A 23 -22.02 5.01 9.74
CA LEU A 23 -20.74 5.21 9.05
C LEU A 23 -20.56 4.29 7.84
N LEU A 24 -21.06 3.05 7.92
CA LEU A 24 -21.01 2.09 6.81
C LEU A 24 -21.82 2.51 5.58
N GLN A 25 -22.78 3.42 5.74
CA GLN A 25 -23.60 3.95 4.64
C GLN A 25 -23.05 5.25 4.04
N MET A 26 -22.04 5.86 4.69
CA MET A 26 -21.46 7.12 4.25
C MET A 26 -20.45 6.92 3.12
N SER A 27 -20.47 7.83 2.16
CA SER A 27 -19.39 7.99 1.18
C SER A 27 -18.11 8.52 1.83
N THR A 28 -16.98 8.39 1.12
CA THR A 28 -15.69 8.93 1.59
C THR A 28 -15.74 10.45 1.87
N ALA A 29 -16.52 11.21 1.10
CA ALA A 29 -16.67 12.65 1.31
C ALA A 29 -17.56 12.99 2.52
N GLU A 30 -18.53 12.14 2.85
CA GLU A 30 -19.35 12.30 4.05
C GLU A 30 -18.57 11.91 5.30
N LEU A 31 -17.75 10.85 5.23
CA LEU A 31 -16.85 10.46 6.31
C LEU A 31 -15.85 11.55 6.67
N SER A 32 -15.27 12.24 5.68
CA SER A 32 -14.33 13.34 5.95
C SER A 32 -15.03 14.55 6.60
N ARG A 33 -16.27 14.86 6.18
CA ARG A 33 -17.11 15.88 6.82
C ARG A 33 -17.46 15.50 8.24
N GLU A 34 -17.76 14.22 8.49
CA GLU A 34 -18.10 13.70 9.81
C GLU A 34 -16.90 13.78 10.77
N VAL A 35 -15.71 13.38 10.33
CA VAL A 35 -14.47 13.55 11.10
C VAL A 35 -14.23 15.04 11.42
N THR A 36 -14.51 15.94 10.47
CA THR A 36 -14.41 17.39 10.70
C THR A 36 -15.42 17.88 11.73
N ARG A 37 -16.67 17.39 11.67
CA ARG A 37 -17.75 17.72 12.60
C ARG A 37 -17.42 17.29 14.03
N LEU A 38 -16.78 16.13 14.20
CA LEU A 38 -16.37 15.59 15.50
C LEU A 38 -15.13 16.27 16.08
N GLY A 39 -14.36 17.00 15.26
CA GLY A 39 -13.20 17.77 15.70
C GLY A 39 -12.12 16.91 16.35
N ASP A 40 -11.79 17.20 17.61
CA ASP A 40 -10.81 16.48 18.41
C ASP A 40 -11.41 15.41 19.34
N GLY A 41 -12.74 15.23 19.28
CA GLY A 41 -13.50 14.28 20.08
C GLY A 41 -13.62 14.66 21.56
N SER A 42 -13.18 15.85 21.98
CA SER A 42 -13.15 16.25 23.40
C SER A 42 -14.52 16.53 24.02
N ALA A 43 -15.56 16.68 23.20
CA ALA A 43 -16.90 17.06 23.66
C ALA A 43 -17.53 16.04 24.64
N SER A 44 -17.25 14.75 24.48
CA SER A 44 -17.68 13.69 25.38
C SER A 44 -16.92 12.38 25.12
N SER A 45 -17.00 11.43 26.04
CA SER A 45 -16.46 10.07 25.82
C SER A 45 -17.12 9.40 24.60
N ALA A 46 -18.41 9.63 24.37
CA ALA A 46 -19.11 9.16 23.18
C ALA A 46 -18.54 9.79 21.90
N ALA A 47 -18.32 11.11 21.88
CA ALA A 47 -17.73 11.80 20.74
C ALA A 47 -16.28 11.36 20.47
N THR A 48 -15.51 11.04 21.51
CA THR A 48 -14.18 10.45 21.37
C THR A 48 -14.24 9.07 20.71
N MET A 49 -15.19 8.22 21.14
CA MET A 49 -15.41 6.89 20.58
C MET A 49 -15.91 6.93 19.14
N ASP A 50 -16.84 7.83 18.83
CA ASP A 50 -17.37 8.08 17.50
C ASP A 50 -16.25 8.54 16.55
N LEU A 51 -15.38 9.46 16.99
CA LEU A 51 -14.25 9.91 16.20
C LEU A 51 -13.23 8.79 15.95
N ALA A 52 -12.91 7.99 16.98
CA ALA A 52 -12.04 6.83 16.83
C ALA A 52 -12.61 5.79 15.85
N LEU A 53 -13.94 5.67 15.78
CA LEU A 53 -14.61 4.79 14.83
C LEU A 53 -14.58 5.37 13.40
N ALA A 54 -14.92 6.66 13.23
CA ALA A 54 -14.95 7.33 11.94
C ALA A 54 -13.57 7.34 11.26
N LEU A 55 -12.49 7.57 12.01
CA LEU A 55 -11.11 7.56 11.51
C LEU A 55 -10.68 6.22 10.90
N ARG A 56 -11.29 5.11 11.34
CA ARG A 56 -11.03 3.79 10.73
C ARG A 56 -11.57 3.70 9.30
N PHE A 57 -12.67 4.40 9.01
CA PHE A 57 -13.34 4.34 7.72
C PHE A 57 -12.72 5.29 6.68
N THR A 58 -12.10 6.39 7.11
CA THR A 58 -11.37 7.31 6.21
C THR A 58 -10.08 6.69 5.66
N ARG A 59 -9.42 5.81 6.43
CA ARG A 59 -8.17 5.12 6.06
C ARG A 59 -7.06 6.08 5.58
N ALA A 60 -7.03 7.32 6.07
CA ALA A 60 -5.92 8.21 5.74
C ALA A 60 -4.67 7.79 6.54
N ASN A 61 -3.50 8.13 6.00
CA ASN A 61 -2.24 7.83 6.66
C ASN A 61 -2.19 8.48 8.05
N GLY A 62 -1.97 7.66 9.09
CA GLY A 62 -1.90 8.12 10.48
C GLY A 62 -3.24 8.14 11.23
N ASP A 63 -4.37 7.93 10.56
CA ASP A 63 -5.69 7.92 11.19
C ASP A 63 -5.82 6.82 12.26
N LEU A 64 -5.26 5.63 12.00
CA LEU A 64 -5.24 4.55 13.00
C LEU A 64 -4.44 4.91 14.25
N VAL A 65 -3.31 5.61 14.09
CA VAL A 65 -2.49 6.06 15.23
C VAL A 65 -3.24 7.11 16.04
N ARG A 66 -3.88 8.05 15.35
CA ARG A 66 -4.75 9.05 15.99
C ARG A 66 -5.91 8.38 16.74
N ALA A 67 -6.57 7.41 16.12
CA ALA A 67 -7.67 6.67 16.71
C ALA A 67 -7.22 5.89 17.95
N GLN A 68 -6.06 5.25 17.93
CA GLN A 68 -5.49 4.59 19.11
C GLN A 68 -5.24 5.58 20.27
N GLY A 69 -4.72 6.77 19.98
CA GLY A 69 -4.54 7.81 21.01
C GLY A 69 -5.86 8.29 21.63
N LEU A 70 -6.94 8.34 20.85
CA LEU A 70 -8.27 8.67 21.35
C LEU A 70 -8.82 7.56 22.26
N LEU A 71 -8.65 6.29 21.88
CA LEU A 71 -9.08 5.16 22.71
C LEU A 71 -8.30 5.10 24.03
N GLU A 72 -6.99 5.36 24.00
CA GLU A 72 -6.17 5.46 25.19
C GLU A 72 -6.65 6.58 26.13
N ARG A 73 -7.06 7.73 25.58
CA ARG A 73 -7.67 8.81 26.36
C ARG A 73 -8.96 8.36 27.07
N VAL A 74 -9.81 7.58 26.41
CA VAL A 74 -11.04 7.03 27.01
C VAL A 74 -10.71 6.08 28.15
N LEU A 75 -9.71 5.20 27.97
CA LEU A 75 -9.28 4.24 28.99
C LEU A 75 -8.69 4.92 30.23
N ASN A 76 -8.04 6.06 30.06
CA ASN A 76 -7.48 6.85 31.16
C ASN A 76 -8.51 7.78 31.84
N ASN A 77 -9.71 7.90 31.27
CA ASN A 77 -10.78 8.71 31.84
C ASN A 77 -11.69 7.87 32.74
N SER A 78 -11.62 8.08 34.05
CA SER A 78 -12.47 7.38 35.05
C SER A 78 -13.96 7.70 34.90
N SER A 79 -14.34 8.82 34.28
CA SER A 79 -15.76 9.11 34.00
C SER A 79 -16.30 8.35 32.77
N ALA A 80 -15.45 7.59 32.09
CA ALA A 80 -15.77 6.87 30.86
C ALA A 80 -15.86 5.34 31.05
N GLU A 81 -16.08 4.86 32.27
CA GLU A 81 -16.12 3.42 32.60
C GLU A 81 -17.02 2.60 31.67
N ALA A 82 -18.21 3.13 31.35
CA ALA A 82 -19.17 2.50 30.43
C ALA A 82 -18.60 2.22 29.03
N TRP A 83 -17.53 2.92 28.63
CA TRP A 83 -16.87 2.78 27.32
C TRP A 83 -15.60 1.94 27.37
N HIS A 84 -15.04 1.64 28.55
CA HIS A 84 -13.72 1.01 28.67
C HIS A 84 -13.66 -0.36 28.00
N GLY A 85 -14.70 -1.19 28.16
CA GLY A 85 -14.75 -2.51 27.51
C GLY A 85 -14.65 -2.41 25.98
N LEU A 86 -15.43 -1.49 25.39
CA LEU A 86 -15.44 -1.24 23.94
C LEU A 86 -14.14 -0.58 23.47
N ALA A 87 -13.58 0.34 24.25
CA ALA A 87 -12.31 0.97 23.93
C ALA A 87 -11.15 -0.03 23.90
N ARG A 88 -11.08 -0.97 24.86
CA ARG A 88 -10.09 -2.07 24.84
C ARG A 88 -10.26 -2.95 23.60
N LEU A 89 -11.49 -3.33 23.28
CA LEU A 89 -11.80 -4.13 22.10
C LEU A 89 -11.31 -3.43 20.81
N LEU A 90 -11.66 -2.16 20.63
CA LEU A 90 -11.24 -1.39 19.45
C LEU A 90 -9.73 -1.20 19.40
N SER A 91 -9.07 -0.94 20.53
CA SER A 91 -7.61 -0.79 20.60
C SER A 91 -6.88 -2.03 20.09
N THR A 92 -7.31 -3.23 20.51
CA THR A 92 -6.76 -4.49 20.00
C THR A 92 -6.99 -4.62 18.50
N ARG A 93 -8.22 -4.35 18.03
CA ARG A 93 -8.56 -4.42 16.60
C ARG A 93 -7.72 -3.47 15.74
N TYR A 94 -7.45 -2.26 16.22
CA TYR A 94 -6.70 -1.26 15.46
C TYR A 94 -5.20 -1.57 15.45
N ALA A 95 -4.68 -2.15 16.54
CA ALA A 95 -3.31 -2.66 16.57
C ALA A 95 -3.10 -3.80 15.56
N ASP A 96 -4.05 -4.73 15.49
CA ASP A 96 -4.02 -5.82 14.51
C ASP A 96 -4.17 -5.30 13.08
N GLN A 97 -5.08 -4.35 12.85
CA GLN A 97 -5.25 -3.73 11.53
C GLN A 97 -3.94 -3.08 11.05
N ARG A 98 -3.26 -2.31 11.91
CA ARG A 98 -1.97 -1.69 11.57
C ARG A 98 -0.90 -2.74 11.24
N ARG A 99 -0.81 -3.82 12.01
CA ARG A 99 0.11 -4.93 11.72
C ARG A 99 -0.16 -5.60 10.37
N LEU A 100 -1.43 -5.68 9.96
CA LEU A 100 -1.82 -6.21 8.65
C LEU A 100 -1.47 -5.23 7.52
N GLU A 101 -1.72 -3.93 7.71
CA GLU A 101 -1.33 -2.89 6.76
C GLU A 101 0.19 -2.88 6.53
N ASP A 102 0.99 -2.98 7.61
CA ASP A 102 2.45 -3.08 7.52
C ASP A 102 2.92 -4.34 6.76
N GLN A 103 2.22 -5.47 6.92
CA GLN A 103 2.54 -6.70 6.19
C GLN A 103 2.21 -6.60 4.71
N VAL A 104 1.04 -6.03 4.38
CA VAL A 104 0.64 -5.79 2.98
C VAL A 104 1.65 -4.88 2.29
N GLU A 105 2.11 -3.83 2.96
CA GLU A 105 3.11 -2.92 2.39
C GLU A 105 4.44 -3.63 2.11
N ARG A 106 4.92 -4.47 3.04
CA ARG A 106 6.14 -5.27 2.83
C ARG A 106 6.00 -6.24 1.66
N LEU A 107 4.86 -6.92 1.54
CA LEU A 107 4.60 -7.85 0.44
C LEU A 107 4.55 -7.12 -0.91
N ASN A 108 3.91 -5.96 -0.97
CA ASN A 108 3.87 -5.13 -2.17
C ASN A 108 5.29 -4.67 -2.57
N GLN A 109 6.13 -4.31 -1.60
CA GLN A 109 7.51 -3.93 -1.86
C GLN A 109 8.32 -5.12 -2.42
N GLN A 110 8.21 -6.31 -1.82
CA GLN A 110 8.86 -7.53 -2.32
C GLN A 110 8.43 -7.89 -3.74
N LEU A 111 7.14 -7.75 -4.06
CA LEU A 111 6.62 -8.01 -5.41
C LEU A 111 7.23 -7.05 -6.44
N ARG A 112 7.32 -5.76 -6.11
CA ARG A 112 7.95 -4.75 -6.99
C ARG A 112 9.42 -5.03 -7.22
N ASP A 113 10.16 -5.41 -6.18
CA ASP A 113 11.59 -5.70 -6.28
C ASP A 113 11.82 -6.96 -7.12
N THR A 114 11.03 -8.02 -6.90
CA THR A 114 11.07 -9.24 -7.71
C THR A 114 10.74 -8.97 -9.18
N GLN A 115 9.72 -8.13 -9.44
CA GLN A 115 9.35 -7.74 -10.80
C GLN A 115 10.49 -6.98 -11.50
N ARG A 116 11.14 -6.05 -10.80
CA ARG A 116 12.30 -5.30 -11.32
C ARG A 116 13.47 -6.23 -11.65
N ASP A 117 13.79 -7.17 -10.78
CA ASP A 117 14.89 -8.12 -11.02
C ASP A 117 14.58 -9.07 -12.18
N ASN A 118 13.34 -9.51 -12.32
CA ASN A 118 12.92 -10.30 -13.48
C ASN A 118 13.01 -9.49 -14.77
N GLN A 119 12.63 -8.21 -14.76
CA GLN A 119 12.75 -7.35 -15.93
C GLN A 119 14.22 -7.18 -16.36
N ARG A 120 15.13 -6.94 -15.41
CA ARG A 120 16.57 -6.89 -15.69
C ARG A 120 17.10 -8.20 -16.29
N LYS A 121 16.68 -9.35 -15.76
CA LYS A 121 17.06 -10.66 -16.31
C LYS A 121 16.53 -10.86 -17.73
N LEU A 122 15.29 -10.44 -18.00
CA LEU A 122 14.73 -10.50 -19.35
C LEU A 122 15.52 -9.63 -20.33
N ASP A 123 15.89 -8.41 -19.93
CA ASP A 123 16.70 -7.52 -20.76
C ASP A 123 18.07 -8.14 -21.08
N GLN A 124 18.75 -8.72 -20.07
CA GLN A 124 20.02 -9.44 -20.26
C GLN A 124 19.89 -10.66 -21.18
N LEU A 125 18.79 -11.41 -21.08
CA LEU A 125 18.54 -12.55 -21.95
C LEU A 125 18.26 -12.11 -23.39
N ASN A 126 17.50 -11.02 -23.58
CA ASN A 126 17.26 -10.43 -24.89
C ASN A 126 18.55 -9.93 -25.54
N GLU A 127 19.42 -9.27 -24.78
CA GLU A 127 20.74 -8.83 -25.27
C GLU A 127 21.58 -10.01 -25.76
N LYS A 128 21.60 -11.12 -25.00
CA LYS A 128 22.28 -12.37 -25.42
C LYS A 128 21.67 -12.98 -26.68
N LEU A 129 20.34 -12.97 -26.81
CA LEU A 129 19.67 -13.48 -28.00
C LEU A 129 20.01 -12.64 -29.23
N GLU A 130 20.03 -11.31 -29.12
CA GLU A 130 20.45 -10.42 -30.20
C GLU A 130 21.93 -10.63 -30.58
N ALA A 131 22.80 -10.81 -29.59
CA ALA A 131 24.20 -11.15 -29.84
C ALA A 131 24.32 -12.47 -30.64
N LEU A 132 23.59 -13.53 -30.26
CA LEU A 132 23.59 -14.80 -30.98
C LEU A 132 23.04 -14.65 -32.42
N LYS A 133 21.95 -13.91 -32.62
CA LYS A 133 21.41 -13.63 -33.97
C LYS A 133 22.42 -12.86 -34.83
N SER A 134 23.16 -11.92 -34.24
CA SER A 134 24.18 -11.16 -34.97
C SER A 134 25.32 -12.07 -35.46
N ILE A 135 25.72 -13.04 -34.63
CA ILE A 135 26.72 -14.06 -34.99
C ILE A 135 26.18 -14.91 -36.15
N GLU A 136 24.95 -15.42 -36.04
CA GLU A 136 24.32 -16.22 -37.11
C GLU A 136 24.27 -15.46 -38.45
N ARG A 137 23.84 -14.20 -38.42
CA ARG A 137 23.80 -13.35 -39.62
C ARG A 137 25.19 -13.14 -40.22
N SER A 138 26.20 -12.88 -39.38
CA SER A 138 27.58 -12.67 -39.85
C SER A 138 28.17 -13.92 -40.51
N LEU A 139 27.88 -15.11 -39.97
CA LEU A 139 28.33 -16.39 -40.52
C LEU A 139 27.67 -16.71 -41.86
N ASN A 140 26.36 -16.48 -42.00
CA ASN A 140 25.65 -16.69 -43.28
C ASN A 140 26.00 -15.66 -44.36
N SER A 141 26.44 -14.45 -43.96
CA SER A 141 26.78 -13.38 -44.90
C SER A 141 28.23 -13.39 -45.40
N ARG A 142 29.06 -14.38 -45.00
CA ARG A 142 30.43 -14.50 -45.52
C ARG A 142 30.38 -14.80 -47.03
N PRO A 143 30.80 -13.87 -47.91
CA PRO A 143 30.83 -14.15 -49.34
C PRO A 143 31.83 -15.27 -49.59
N LEU A 144 31.51 -16.21 -50.49
CA LEU A 144 32.55 -17.09 -51.04
C LEU A 144 33.68 -16.20 -51.57
N PRO A 145 34.96 -16.53 -51.31
CA PRO A 145 36.06 -15.76 -51.85
C PRO A 145 35.96 -15.78 -53.37
N GLY A 146 35.52 -14.66 -53.95
CA GLY A 146 35.67 -14.40 -55.38
C GLY A 146 37.16 -14.33 -55.71
N PRO A 147 37.58 -14.79 -56.90
CA PRO A 147 38.99 -14.93 -57.26
C PRO A 147 39.70 -13.58 -57.13
N THR A 148 40.82 -13.59 -56.39
CA THR A 148 41.74 -12.45 -56.22
C THR A 148 42.23 -11.94 -57.58
N PRO A 149 42.11 -10.63 -57.89
CA PRO A 149 42.76 -10.05 -59.06
C PRO A 149 44.29 -10.17 -58.90
N GLN A 150 44.94 -10.79 -59.89
CA GLN A 150 46.40 -10.89 -59.96
C GLN A 150 47.02 -9.49 -60.08
N GLU A 151 47.95 -9.16 -59.18
CA GLU A 151 48.87 -8.04 -59.32
C GLU A 151 49.73 -8.25 -60.56
N SER A 152 49.46 -7.48 -61.62
CA SER A 152 50.35 -7.38 -62.77
C SER A 152 51.40 -6.31 -62.47
N SER A 153 52.59 -6.77 -62.09
CA SER A 153 53.81 -5.99 -62.00
C SER A 153 54.18 -5.42 -63.38
N ALA A 154 54.38 -4.10 -63.46
CA ALA A 154 55.00 -3.45 -64.61
C ALA A 154 56.12 -2.51 -64.14
N GLN A 155 57.31 -2.77 -64.69
CA GLN A 155 58.63 -2.23 -64.37
C GLN A 155 58.78 -0.71 -64.59
N PRO A 156 59.79 -0.07 -63.94
CA PRO A 156 60.11 1.35 -64.13
C PRO A 156 61.25 1.59 -65.16
N MET A 157 61.31 2.83 -65.68
CA MET A 157 62.46 3.64 -66.23
C MET A 157 62.20 4.26 -67.64
N PRO A 158 62.97 5.27 -68.12
CA PRO A 158 63.29 6.60 -67.53
C PRO A 158 63.34 7.79 -68.56
N ARG A 159 63.40 9.05 -68.03
CA ARG A 159 64.12 10.26 -68.56
C ARG A 159 63.64 10.94 -69.88
N PRO A 160 64.02 12.20 -70.22
CA PRO A 160 65.24 12.98 -69.88
C PRO A 160 65.11 14.08 -68.83
#